data_AF-A0AA35S3T3-F1
#
_entry.id   AF-A0AA35S3T3-F1
#
_cell.length_a   1.000
_cell.length_b   1.000
_cell.length_c   1.000
_cell.angle_alpha   90.00
_cell.angle_beta   90.00
_cell.angle_gamma   90.00
#
_symmetry.space_group_name_H-M   'P 1'
#
loop_
_entity.id
_entity.type
_entity.pdbx_description
1 polymer ?
#
loop_
_entity_poly.entity_id
_entity_poly.type
_entity_poly.pdbx_seq_one_letter_code
_entity_poly.pdbx_strand_id
1 'polypeptide(L)'
;MIDPREDVIPSRGRHGWTKIELFKTEKWTLIFGWGQWKDVLEACDFRKRQLGVGDVENISRTILIYCLAHFKGDEKIPPYIHRLIDPSEVTEVGEDAEGSQFTEDDYLALLSKNPETLFQEEAYMKHLRRHAHKIIFRIRQLHIIRWQMLVGHKKQIMKGTPARYLGLHLPRPEEGPPAPWWTNECDHSLIVGIFKHGYEQFHLFRSDPALCFKALVGEESQTSLRRKKNRCLPLSKGRKEDEEDEEEFLDLSGEDSDGESGPSTPVGLSVRLPNRKTKNIATNTQSPTPPRTGMYLWPTLADVNTRARRLVNAWIKNQKREEQKQVHLLKVSSEINLQPTRNHH
;
A
#
# COMPACT_ATOMS: atom_id res chain seq x y z
N MET A 1 36.11 31.30 -6.72
CA MET A 1 35.06 31.48 -7.73
C MET A 1 34.38 30.12 -7.87
N ILE A 2 33.14 30.01 -7.41
CA ILE A 2 32.36 28.77 -7.45
C ILE A 2 31.75 28.69 -8.86
N ASP A 3 31.95 27.58 -9.56
CA ASP A 3 31.39 27.37 -10.90
C ASP A 3 29.85 27.33 -10.82
N PRO A 4 29.10 28.18 -11.53
CA PRO A 4 27.63 28.26 -11.47
C PRO A 4 26.90 27.21 -12.32
N ARG A 5 27.62 26.25 -12.92
CA ARG A 5 27.04 25.05 -13.55
C ARG A 5 27.27 23.90 -12.54
N GLU A 6 26.32 23.22 -11.94
CA GLU A 6 24.97 22.86 -12.37
C GLU A 6 24.34 22.20 -11.15
N ASP A 7 23.48 22.91 -10.42
CA ASP A 7 22.56 22.29 -9.46
C ASP A 7 21.45 21.57 -10.23
N VAL A 8 21.85 20.57 -11.02
CA VAL A 8 20.95 19.67 -11.77
C VAL A 8 20.43 18.64 -10.79
N ILE A 9 19.57 19.10 -9.89
CA ILE A 9 18.41 18.34 -9.48
C ILE A 9 17.24 19.28 -9.78
N PRO A 10 16.16 18.82 -10.43
CA PRO A 10 15.01 19.65 -10.73
C PRO A 10 14.24 20.02 -9.45
N SER A 11 14.83 20.83 -8.60
CA SER A 11 14.11 21.88 -7.89
C SER A 11 13.81 22.95 -8.93
N ARG A 12 12.73 22.78 -9.70
CA ARG A 12 12.21 23.82 -10.59
C ARG A 12 11.59 24.96 -9.77
N GLY A 13 12.42 25.66 -9.01
CA GLY A 13 12.07 26.84 -8.25
C GLY A 13 13.25 27.31 -7.42
N ARG A 14 13.55 28.62 -7.47
CA ARG A 14 14.65 29.28 -6.74
C ARG A 14 14.66 29.07 -5.21
N HIS A 15 13.67 28.38 -4.64
CA HIS A 15 13.43 28.26 -3.19
C HIS A 15 13.16 26.81 -2.71
N GLY A 16 13.38 25.78 -3.53
CA GLY A 16 13.09 24.38 -3.14
C GLY A 16 11.60 24.07 -2.88
N TRP A 17 11.33 22.90 -2.32
CA TRP A 17 10.00 22.46 -1.86
C TRP A 17 9.85 22.66 -0.36
N THR A 18 8.72 23.20 0.04
CA THR A 18 8.38 23.42 1.45
C THR A 18 8.05 22.11 2.15
N LYS A 19 8.21 22.07 3.47
CA LYS A 19 7.81 20.95 4.33
C LYS A 19 6.37 20.45 4.03
N ILE A 20 5.41 21.35 3.84
CA ILE A 20 4.00 21.00 3.56
C ILE A 20 3.87 20.30 2.20
N GLU A 21 4.58 20.78 1.16
CA GLU A 21 4.54 20.19 -0.18
C GLU A 21 5.08 18.76 -0.17
N LEU A 22 6.20 18.54 0.53
CA LEU A 22 6.84 17.24 0.68
C LEU A 22 5.91 16.24 1.38
N PHE A 23 5.36 16.65 2.51
CA PHE A 23 4.50 15.81 3.33
C PHE A 23 3.15 15.47 2.67
N LYS A 24 2.51 16.44 2.00
CA LYS A 24 1.29 16.16 1.21
C LYS A 24 1.59 15.18 0.07
N THR A 25 2.68 15.40 -0.66
CA THR A 25 3.06 14.52 -1.77
C THR A 25 3.37 13.11 -1.29
N GLU A 26 4.12 12.97 -0.19
CA GLU A 26 4.38 11.68 0.46
C GLU A 26 3.07 10.96 0.80
N LYS A 27 2.18 11.63 1.55
CA LYS A 27 0.90 11.06 2.00
C LYS A 27 0.10 10.49 0.84
N TRP A 28 -0.13 11.30 -0.20
CA TRP A 28 -0.98 10.89 -1.31
C TRP A 28 -0.29 9.87 -2.23
N THR A 29 1.04 9.91 -2.35
CA THR A 29 1.80 8.85 -3.04
C THR A 29 1.68 7.51 -2.29
N LEU A 30 1.62 7.51 -0.95
CA LEU A 30 1.38 6.30 -0.14
C LEU A 30 -0.08 5.81 -0.13
N ILE A 31 -1.00 6.58 -0.71
CA ILE A 31 -2.41 6.23 -0.88
C ILE A 31 -2.65 5.69 -2.30
N PHE A 32 -2.23 6.41 -3.33
CA PHE A 32 -2.50 6.04 -4.73
C PHE A 32 -1.41 5.20 -5.38
N GLY A 33 -0.16 5.33 -4.91
CA GLY A 33 0.99 4.62 -5.43
C GLY A 33 1.73 5.37 -6.53
N TRP A 34 2.83 4.76 -6.98
CA TRP A 34 3.70 5.31 -8.02
C TRP A 34 2.99 5.43 -9.37
N GLY A 35 3.19 6.56 -10.07
CA GLY A 35 2.63 6.81 -11.40
C GLY A 35 1.20 7.36 -11.41
N GLN A 36 0.57 7.59 -10.25
CA GLN A 36 -0.79 8.16 -10.15
C GLN A 36 -0.75 9.67 -9.93
N TRP A 37 0.04 10.38 -10.74
CA TRP A 37 0.39 11.78 -10.48
C TRP A 37 -0.80 12.73 -10.52
N LYS A 38 -1.78 12.48 -11.39
CA LYS A 38 -2.99 13.31 -11.48
C LYS A 38 -3.83 13.21 -10.21
N ASP A 39 -4.08 11.98 -9.74
CA ASP A 39 -4.84 11.73 -8.50
C ASP A 39 -4.10 12.28 -7.28
N VAL A 40 -2.76 12.12 -7.24
CA VAL A 40 -1.92 12.67 -6.17
C VAL A 40 -1.96 14.20 -6.18
N LEU A 41 -1.83 14.84 -7.34
CA LEU A 41 -1.85 16.29 -7.47
C LEU A 41 -3.21 16.88 -7.05
N GLU A 42 -4.31 16.29 -7.53
CA GLU A 42 -5.67 16.70 -7.19
C GLU A 42 -5.89 16.62 -5.67
N ALA A 43 -5.46 15.52 -5.05
CA ALA A 43 -5.66 15.31 -3.62
C ALA A 43 -4.72 16.17 -2.74
N CYS A 44 -3.54 16.55 -3.25
CA CYS A 44 -2.65 17.47 -2.54
C CYS A 44 -3.26 18.86 -2.37
N ASP A 45 -4.03 19.35 -3.35
CA ASP A 45 -4.68 20.66 -3.34
C ASP A 45 -3.68 21.78 -2.93
N PHE A 46 -2.66 21.99 -3.76
CA PHE A 46 -1.62 23.00 -3.55
C PHE A 46 -2.17 24.42 -3.82
N ARG A 47 -2.93 24.97 -2.86
CA ARG A 47 -3.60 26.28 -3.00
C ARG A 47 -2.67 27.49 -3.14
N LYS A 48 -1.45 27.41 -2.59
CA LYS A 48 -0.52 28.55 -2.48
C LYS A 48 0.51 28.61 -3.62
N ARG A 49 0.90 27.46 -4.17
CA ARG A 49 1.86 27.33 -5.28
C ARG A 49 1.28 26.37 -6.30
N GLN A 50 1.34 26.74 -7.57
CA GLN A 50 0.84 25.91 -8.64
C GLN A 50 1.90 24.88 -9.05
N LEU A 51 2.02 23.83 -8.24
CA LEU A 51 2.81 22.64 -8.60
C LEU A 51 2.05 21.84 -9.68
N GLY A 52 2.81 21.27 -10.62
CA GLY A 52 2.29 20.42 -11.67
C GLY A 52 2.52 18.93 -11.41
N VAL A 53 2.05 18.10 -12.35
CA VAL A 53 2.28 16.65 -12.35
C VAL A 53 3.77 16.30 -12.28
N GLY A 54 4.61 17.02 -13.02
CA GLY A 54 6.06 16.82 -13.00
C GLY A 54 6.69 17.15 -11.64
N ASP A 55 6.18 18.15 -10.92
CA ASP A 55 6.68 18.46 -9.57
C ASP A 55 6.34 17.35 -8.58
N VAL A 56 5.10 16.85 -8.63
CA VAL A 56 4.67 15.70 -7.82
C VAL A 56 5.54 14.48 -8.09
N GLU A 57 5.74 14.15 -9.36
CA GLU A 57 6.60 13.05 -9.76
C GLU A 57 8.03 13.23 -9.23
N ASN A 58 8.61 14.42 -9.38
CA ASN A 58 9.97 14.72 -8.92
C ASN A 58 10.10 14.60 -7.40
N ILE A 59 9.18 15.20 -6.65
CA ILE A 59 9.14 15.11 -5.18
C ILE A 59 9.05 13.64 -4.77
N SER A 60 8.11 12.88 -5.33
CA SER A 60 7.94 11.46 -5.03
C SER A 60 9.18 10.64 -5.35
N ARG A 61 9.84 10.90 -6.49
CA ARG A 61 11.10 10.22 -6.85
C ARG A 61 12.21 10.53 -5.86
N THR A 62 12.42 11.80 -5.52
CA THR A 62 13.46 12.22 -4.57
C THR A 62 13.22 11.64 -3.19
N ILE A 63 11.96 11.57 -2.72
CA ILE A 63 11.60 10.89 -1.46
C ILE A 63 12.03 9.42 -1.50
N LEU A 64 11.73 8.69 -2.58
CA LEU A 64 12.06 7.28 -2.68
C LEU A 64 13.57 7.02 -2.77
N ILE A 65 14.30 7.85 -3.52
CA ILE A 65 15.78 7.77 -3.57
C ILE A 65 16.37 8.00 -2.17
N TYR A 66 15.88 9.00 -1.44
CA TYR A 66 16.32 9.23 -0.06
C TYR A 66 16.00 8.04 0.85
N CYS A 67 14.77 7.51 0.79
CA CYS A 67 14.40 6.33 1.56
C CYS A 67 15.25 5.10 1.21
N LEU A 68 15.60 4.90 -0.06
CA LEU A 68 16.46 3.80 -0.50
C LEU A 68 17.88 3.90 0.08
N ALA A 69 18.46 5.10 0.14
CA ALA A 69 19.78 5.31 0.73
C ALA A 69 19.84 4.95 2.23
N HIS A 70 18.69 4.99 2.92
CA HIS A 70 18.58 4.65 4.35
C HIS A 70 17.87 3.32 4.61
N PHE A 71 17.49 2.59 3.57
CA PHE A 71 16.80 1.30 3.71
C PHE A 71 17.79 0.21 4.14
N LYS A 72 17.46 -0.53 5.20
CA LYS A 72 18.28 -1.63 5.75
C LYS A 72 17.45 -2.89 5.88
N GLY A 73 17.32 -3.66 4.80
CA GLY A 73 16.47 -4.86 4.79
C GLY A 73 16.83 -5.81 3.66
N ASP A 74 15.83 -6.53 3.15
CA ASP A 74 16.00 -7.47 2.03
C ASP A 74 16.63 -6.76 0.81
N GLU A 75 17.81 -7.23 0.40
CA GLU A 75 18.61 -6.69 -0.70
C GLU A 75 17.90 -6.75 -2.06
N LYS A 76 16.82 -7.53 -2.18
CA LYS A 76 16.00 -7.58 -3.40
C LYS A 76 15.04 -6.40 -3.53
N ILE A 77 14.77 -5.69 -2.44
CA ILE A 77 13.83 -4.57 -2.43
C ILE A 77 14.40 -3.33 -3.11
N PRO A 78 15.62 -2.86 -2.79
CA PRO A 78 16.16 -1.67 -3.45
C PRO A 78 16.22 -1.78 -4.98
N PRO A 79 16.74 -2.88 -5.59
CA PRO A 79 16.74 -3.03 -7.06
C PRO A 79 15.34 -3.09 -7.67
N TYR A 80 14.34 -3.57 -6.92
CA TYR A 80 12.95 -3.54 -7.37
C TYR A 80 12.42 -2.10 -7.43
N ILE A 81 12.67 -1.30 -6.40
CA ILE A 81 12.19 0.10 -6.36
C ILE A 81 12.97 0.96 -7.34
N HIS A 82 14.30 0.78 -7.47
CA HIS A 82 15.08 1.50 -8.47
C HIS A 82 14.52 1.28 -9.87
N ARG A 83 14.28 0.02 -10.29
CA ARG A 83 13.63 -0.27 -11.59
C ARG A 83 12.25 0.33 -11.74
N LEU A 84 11.50 0.48 -10.64
CA LEU A 84 10.18 1.11 -10.68
C LEU A 84 10.25 2.62 -10.94
N ILE A 85 11.26 3.30 -10.37
CA ILE A 85 11.36 4.77 -10.44
C ILE A 85 12.30 5.27 -11.54
N ASP A 86 13.08 4.38 -12.13
CA ASP A 86 13.97 4.66 -13.26
C ASP A 86 13.16 5.08 -14.50
N PRO A 87 13.41 6.27 -15.07
CA PRO A 87 12.71 6.74 -16.26
C PRO A 87 13.11 6.00 -17.55
N SER A 88 14.25 5.30 -17.58
CA SER A 88 14.72 4.53 -18.75
C SER A 88 14.02 3.17 -18.89
N GLU A 89 13.61 2.59 -17.75
CA GLU A 89 12.80 1.38 -17.72
C GLU A 89 11.39 1.74 -18.20
N VAL A 90 11.12 1.45 -19.48
CA VAL A 90 9.76 1.44 -20.04
C VAL A 90 9.00 0.30 -19.37
N THR A 91 8.59 0.54 -18.14
CA THR A 91 7.59 -0.29 -17.51
C THR A 91 6.36 -0.19 -18.41
N GLU A 92 5.70 -1.32 -18.71
CA GLU A 92 4.38 -1.35 -19.38
C GLU A 92 3.29 -0.73 -18.47
N VAL A 93 3.63 0.34 -17.76
CA VAL A 93 2.80 1.21 -16.93
C VAL A 93 1.99 2.05 -17.90
N GLY A 94 1.01 1.38 -18.50
CA GLY A 94 0.39 1.77 -19.74
C GLY A 94 -0.36 3.09 -19.71
N GLU A 95 -0.43 3.73 -20.88
CA GLU A 95 -1.25 4.90 -21.26
C GLU A 95 -1.14 6.16 -20.36
N ASP A 96 -0.60 6.07 -19.14
CA ASP A 96 -0.58 7.12 -18.11
C ASP A 96 0.82 7.76 -17.94
N ALA A 97 1.88 7.18 -18.56
CA ALA A 97 3.24 7.73 -18.58
C ALA A 97 3.40 8.91 -19.56
N GLU A 98 2.35 9.24 -20.32
CA GLU A 98 2.27 10.43 -21.17
C GLU A 98 2.30 11.70 -20.29
N GLY A 99 3.51 12.18 -19.99
CA GLY A 99 3.71 13.42 -19.24
C GLY A 99 4.91 13.45 -18.29
N SER A 100 5.65 12.35 -18.13
CA SER A 100 6.91 12.42 -17.36
C SER A 100 7.90 13.31 -18.10
N GLN A 101 8.33 14.38 -17.45
CA GLN A 101 9.38 15.29 -17.93
C GLN A 101 10.75 14.95 -17.33
N PHE A 102 10.83 13.87 -16.56
CA PHE A 102 12.01 13.48 -15.81
C PHE A 102 12.88 12.56 -16.67
N THR A 103 14.14 12.93 -16.86
CA THR A 103 15.07 12.24 -17.76
C THR A 103 15.95 11.23 -17.03
N GLU A 104 16.56 10.31 -17.78
CA GLU A 104 17.60 9.40 -17.24
C GLU A 104 18.78 10.19 -16.65
N ASP A 105 19.17 11.29 -17.30
CA ASP A 105 20.21 12.18 -16.78
C ASP A 105 19.83 12.79 -15.42
N ASP A 106 18.58 13.25 -15.26
CA ASP A 106 18.08 13.75 -13.96
C ASP A 106 18.12 12.65 -12.87
N TYR A 107 17.81 11.41 -13.26
CA TYR A 107 17.82 10.26 -12.35
C TYR A 107 19.24 9.96 -11.87
N LEU A 108 20.19 9.83 -12.80
CA LEU A 108 21.59 9.57 -12.49
C LEU A 108 22.20 10.72 -11.68
N ALA A 109 21.85 11.97 -11.99
CA ALA A 109 22.28 13.13 -11.22
C ALA A 109 21.79 13.03 -9.76
N LEU A 110 20.52 12.69 -9.53
CA LEU A 110 19.98 12.45 -8.19
C LEU A 110 20.73 11.34 -7.43
N LEU A 111 21.02 10.22 -8.09
CA LEU A 111 21.73 9.09 -7.47
C LEU A 111 23.18 9.42 -7.12
N SER A 112 23.82 10.30 -7.89
CA SER A 112 25.21 10.72 -7.65
C SER A 112 25.37 11.70 -6.48
N LYS A 113 24.30 12.38 -6.08
CA LYS A 113 24.34 13.37 -5.00
C LYS A 113 24.35 12.70 -3.63
N ASN A 114 24.95 13.39 -2.65
CA ASN A 114 24.82 13.01 -1.25
C ASN A 114 23.34 13.09 -0.84
N PRO A 115 22.70 11.99 -0.38
CA PRO A 115 21.30 11.97 0.04
C PRO A 115 20.93 13.07 1.03
N GLU A 116 21.88 13.46 1.90
CA GLU A 116 21.66 14.49 2.91
C GLU A 116 21.56 15.92 2.37
N THR A 117 21.73 16.10 1.06
CA THR A 117 21.55 17.38 0.36
C THR A 117 20.28 17.45 -0.47
N LEU A 118 19.48 16.38 -0.52
CA LEU A 118 18.29 16.28 -1.37
C LEU A 118 17.12 17.16 -0.89
N PHE A 119 17.08 17.50 0.40
CA PHE A 119 16.04 18.34 0.99
C PHE A 119 16.65 19.44 1.85
N GLN A 120 16.03 20.63 1.82
CA GLN A 120 16.41 21.74 2.72
C GLN A 120 15.87 21.52 4.14
N GLU A 121 14.78 20.75 4.28
CA GLU A 121 14.04 20.56 5.52
C GLU A 121 14.62 19.40 6.36
N GLU A 122 15.51 19.68 7.31
CA GLU A 122 16.17 18.65 8.14
C GLU A 122 15.17 17.81 8.96
N ALA A 123 14.10 18.44 9.46
CA ALA A 123 13.05 17.74 10.20
C ALA A 123 12.33 16.70 9.33
N TYR A 124 12.14 17.01 8.04
CA TYR A 124 11.55 16.08 7.07
C TYR A 124 12.50 14.93 6.76
N MET A 125 13.79 15.20 6.59
CA MET A 125 14.81 14.14 6.44
C MET A 125 14.84 13.19 7.64
N LYS A 126 14.74 13.71 8.88
CA LYS A 126 14.61 12.87 10.09
C LYS A 126 13.33 12.02 10.09
N HIS A 127 12.23 12.52 9.54
CA HIS A 127 11.01 11.74 9.32
C HIS A 127 11.24 10.62 8.31
N LEU A 128 11.79 10.92 7.14
CA LEU A 128 12.07 9.93 6.09
C LEU A 128 13.00 8.82 6.58
N ARG A 129 14.07 9.14 7.33
CA ARG A 129 14.96 8.10 7.90
C ARG A 129 14.22 7.15 8.83
N ARG A 130 13.31 7.65 9.68
CA ARG A 130 12.52 6.83 10.60
C ARG A 130 11.51 5.95 9.88
N HIS A 131 10.98 6.42 8.74
CA HIS A 131 9.87 5.76 8.04
C HIS A 131 10.25 5.17 6.67
N ALA A 132 11.53 5.15 6.30
CA ALA A 132 12.02 4.68 5.01
C ALA A 132 11.49 3.29 4.66
N HIS A 133 11.53 2.36 5.61
CA HIS A 133 10.99 1.02 5.44
C HIS A 133 9.49 1.05 5.11
N LYS A 134 8.69 1.73 5.93
CA LYS A 134 7.24 1.82 5.74
C LYS A 134 6.87 2.41 4.37
N ILE A 135 7.57 3.46 3.97
CA ILE A 135 7.39 4.12 2.66
C ILE A 135 7.68 3.13 1.54
N ILE A 136 8.87 2.52 1.56
CA ILE A 136 9.32 1.58 0.52
C ILE A 136 8.39 0.35 0.41
N PHE A 137 8.02 -0.26 1.53
CA PHE A 137 7.12 -1.41 1.53
C PHE A 137 5.73 -1.05 1.03
N ARG A 138 5.19 0.13 1.39
CA ARG A 138 3.89 0.58 0.90
C ARG A 138 3.91 0.84 -0.60
N ILE A 139 4.94 1.49 -1.14
CA ILE A 139 5.08 1.68 -2.60
C ILE A 139 5.15 0.34 -3.33
N ARG A 140 5.96 -0.60 -2.84
CA ARG A 140 6.01 -1.95 -3.39
C ARG A 140 4.66 -2.65 -3.35
N GLN A 141 3.96 -2.57 -2.20
CA GLN A 141 2.64 -3.18 -2.02
C GLN A 141 1.62 -2.66 -3.04
N LEU A 142 1.54 -1.33 -3.21
CA LEU A 142 0.62 -0.70 -4.15
C LEU A 142 0.96 -1.04 -5.60
N HIS A 143 2.25 -1.07 -5.94
CA HIS A 143 2.68 -1.49 -7.27
C HIS A 143 2.25 -2.93 -7.57
N ILE A 144 2.47 -3.88 -6.65
CA ILE A 144 2.10 -5.29 -6.85
C ILE A 144 0.59 -5.43 -7.02
N ILE A 145 -0.21 -4.77 -6.19
CA ILE A 145 -1.68 -4.77 -6.33
C ILE A 145 -2.08 -4.30 -7.72
N ARG A 146 -1.55 -3.16 -8.15
CA ARG A 146 -1.94 -2.51 -9.40
C ARG A 146 -1.49 -3.28 -10.64
N TRP A 147 -0.22 -3.70 -10.67
CA TRP A 147 0.45 -4.18 -11.86
C TRP A 147 0.63 -5.68 -11.94
N GLN A 148 0.36 -6.42 -10.85
CA GLN A 148 0.55 -7.87 -10.84
C GLN A 148 -0.72 -8.60 -10.43
N MET A 149 -1.44 -8.11 -9.42
CA MET A 149 -2.70 -8.76 -8.97
C MET A 149 -3.90 -8.41 -9.86
N LEU A 150 -3.90 -7.22 -10.46
CA LEU A 150 -5.03 -6.69 -11.25
C LEU A 150 -4.72 -6.57 -12.75
N VAL A 151 -3.70 -7.28 -13.23
CA VAL A 151 -3.32 -7.34 -14.66
C VAL A 151 -4.55 -7.68 -15.50
N GLY A 152 -4.80 -6.90 -16.55
CA GLY A 152 -5.93 -7.10 -17.47
C GLY A 152 -7.31 -6.67 -16.95
N HIS A 153 -7.44 -6.24 -15.68
CA HIS A 153 -8.73 -5.89 -15.08
C HIS A 153 -8.96 -4.38 -14.94
N LYS A 154 -7.94 -3.53 -15.13
CA LYS A 154 -8.01 -2.06 -15.03
C LYS A 154 -9.23 -1.48 -15.75
N LYS A 155 -9.40 -1.77 -17.04
CA LYS A 155 -10.51 -1.23 -17.86
C LYS A 155 -11.89 -1.65 -17.33
N GLN A 156 -12.02 -2.85 -16.77
CA GLN A 156 -13.29 -3.34 -16.20
C GLN A 156 -13.60 -2.67 -14.87
N ILE A 157 -12.59 -2.52 -14.00
CA ILE A 157 -12.72 -1.84 -12.71
C ILE A 157 -13.14 -0.39 -12.90
N MET A 158 -12.50 0.32 -13.84
CA MET A 158 -12.81 1.73 -14.14
C MET A 158 -14.22 1.90 -14.74
N LYS A 159 -14.75 0.89 -15.45
CA LYS A 159 -16.15 0.87 -15.91
C LYS A 159 -17.16 0.56 -14.80
N GLY A 160 -16.70 0.27 -13.59
CA GLY A 160 -17.56 -0.04 -12.44
C GLY A 160 -18.04 -1.48 -12.40
N THR A 161 -17.37 -2.42 -13.08
CA THR A 161 -17.68 -3.85 -12.95
C THR A 161 -17.54 -4.29 -11.49
N PRO A 162 -18.56 -4.90 -10.89
CA PRO A 162 -18.48 -5.40 -9.52
C PRO A 162 -17.31 -6.36 -9.31
N ALA A 163 -16.61 -6.24 -8.19
CA ALA A 163 -15.39 -7.00 -7.90
C ALA A 163 -15.59 -8.53 -8.00
N ARG A 164 -16.79 -9.00 -7.66
CA ARG A 164 -17.19 -10.42 -7.76
C ARG A 164 -17.16 -10.98 -9.18
N TYR A 165 -17.30 -10.15 -10.21
CA TYR A 165 -17.37 -10.56 -11.61
C TYR A 165 -16.03 -10.47 -12.35
N LEU A 166 -15.00 -9.93 -11.70
CA LEU A 166 -13.67 -9.79 -12.31
C LEU A 166 -12.91 -11.11 -12.42
N GLY A 167 -13.40 -12.21 -11.85
CA GLY A 167 -12.70 -13.52 -11.93
C GLY A 167 -11.31 -13.51 -11.29
N LEU A 168 -11.06 -12.62 -10.31
CA LEU A 168 -9.77 -12.54 -9.63
C LEU A 168 -9.47 -13.83 -8.85
N HIS A 169 -8.27 -14.36 -9.03
CA HIS A 169 -7.78 -15.53 -8.30
C HIS A 169 -6.77 -15.10 -7.24
N LEU A 170 -7.27 -14.68 -6.08
CA LEU A 170 -6.41 -14.33 -4.95
C LEU A 170 -6.09 -15.58 -4.11
N PRO A 171 -4.81 -15.85 -3.81
CA PRO A 171 -4.46 -16.90 -2.85
C PRO A 171 -4.94 -16.50 -1.46
N ARG A 172 -5.46 -17.48 -0.70
CA ARG A 172 -5.93 -17.24 0.66
C ARG A 172 -4.74 -17.13 1.60
N PRO A 173 -4.64 -16.06 2.41
CA PRO A 173 -3.70 -16.01 3.51
C PRO A 173 -3.91 -17.16 4.50
N GLU A 174 -2.82 -17.62 5.11
CA GLU A 174 -2.84 -18.68 6.13
C GLU A 174 -3.52 -18.20 7.41
N GLU A 175 -3.40 -16.91 7.71
CA GLU A 175 -4.00 -16.30 8.88
C GLU A 175 -5.49 -15.99 8.67
N GLY A 176 -6.21 -15.96 9.79
CA GLY A 176 -7.65 -15.73 9.81
C GLY A 176 -8.10 -14.39 9.20
N PRO A 177 -9.39 -14.28 8.86
CA PRO A 177 -9.98 -13.04 8.37
C PRO A 177 -9.99 -11.94 9.45
N PRO A 178 -10.06 -10.65 9.05
CA PRO A 178 -10.14 -9.52 9.98
C PRO A 178 -11.45 -9.47 10.79
N ALA A 179 -12.50 -10.16 10.32
CA ALA A 179 -13.75 -10.32 11.06
C ALA A 179 -14.45 -11.64 10.70
N PRO A 180 -15.32 -12.19 11.56
CA PRO A 180 -16.00 -13.46 11.31
C PRO A 180 -16.89 -13.48 10.05
N TRP A 181 -17.40 -12.32 9.63
CA TRP A 181 -18.24 -12.16 8.44
C TRP A 181 -17.44 -11.91 7.15
N TRP A 182 -16.12 -11.74 7.25
CA TRP A 182 -15.29 -11.38 6.12
C TRP A 182 -15.03 -12.60 5.23
N THR A 183 -15.43 -12.49 3.96
CA THR A 183 -15.36 -13.57 2.97
C THR A 183 -14.27 -13.31 1.93
N ASN A 184 -14.05 -14.27 1.03
CA ASN A 184 -13.14 -14.06 -0.11
C ASN A 184 -13.63 -12.93 -1.04
N GLU A 185 -14.94 -12.68 -1.12
CA GLU A 185 -15.48 -11.54 -1.89
C GLU A 185 -15.05 -10.21 -1.26
N CYS A 186 -14.91 -10.16 0.07
CA CYS A 186 -14.33 -9.01 0.78
C CYS A 186 -12.85 -8.83 0.42
N ASP A 187 -12.08 -9.90 0.28
CA ASP A 187 -10.68 -9.80 -0.17
C ASP A 187 -10.59 -9.25 -1.60
N HIS A 188 -11.44 -9.72 -2.53
CA HIS A 188 -11.50 -9.17 -3.89
C HIS A 188 -11.87 -7.68 -3.88
N SER A 189 -12.92 -7.33 -3.12
CA SER A 189 -13.38 -5.95 -2.98
C SER A 189 -12.33 -5.06 -2.29
N LEU A 190 -11.51 -5.60 -1.39
CA LEU A 190 -10.42 -4.87 -0.73
C LEU A 190 -9.33 -4.50 -1.75
N ILE A 191 -8.87 -5.47 -2.55
CA ILE A 191 -7.82 -5.23 -3.55
C ILE A 191 -8.32 -4.27 -4.64
N VAL A 192 -9.55 -4.45 -5.13
CA VAL A 192 -10.18 -3.53 -6.09
C VAL A 192 -10.38 -2.15 -5.49
N GLY A 193 -10.80 -2.05 -4.23
CA GLY A 193 -10.97 -0.79 -3.52
C GLY A 193 -9.66 -0.02 -3.37
N ILE A 194 -8.57 -0.69 -2.97
CA ILE A 194 -7.23 -0.08 -2.88
C ILE A 194 -6.80 0.48 -4.24
N PHE A 195 -7.01 -0.28 -5.32
CA PHE A 195 -6.67 0.19 -6.67
C PHE A 195 -7.50 1.38 -7.12
N LYS A 196 -8.82 1.34 -6.89
CA LYS A 196 -9.78 2.32 -7.44
C LYS A 196 -9.84 3.63 -6.64
N HIS A 197 -9.78 3.53 -5.32
CA HIS A 197 -10.04 4.66 -4.41
C HIS A 197 -8.80 5.06 -3.60
N GLY A 198 -7.74 4.25 -3.64
CA GLY A 198 -6.54 4.45 -2.84
C GLY A 198 -6.56 3.70 -1.51
N TYR A 199 -5.37 3.48 -0.97
CA TYR A 199 -5.15 2.77 0.28
C TYR A 199 -5.79 3.51 1.47
N GLU A 200 -6.36 2.76 2.41
CA GLU A 200 -7.05 3.27 3.62
C GLU A 200 -8.26 4.18 3.38
N GLN A 201 -8.70 4.39 2.13
CA GLN A 201 -9.92 5.15 1.81
C GLN A 201 -11.21 4.33 2.02
N PHE A 202 -11.30 3.63 3.17
CA PHE A 202 -12.39 2.69 3.46
C PHE A 202 -13.78 3.32 3.52
N HIS A 203 -13.87 4.65 3.65
CA HIS A 203 -15.15 5.35 3.51
C HIS A 203 -15.67 5.25 2.07
N LEU A 204 -14.83 5.52 1.06
CA LEU A 204 -15.16 5.33 -0.35
C LEU A 204 -15.50 3.87 -0.66
N PHE A 205 -14.81 2.93 -0.01
CA PHE A 205 -15.04 1.51 -0.26
C PHE A 205 -16.46 1.08 0.16
N ARG A 206 -16.99 1.71 1.21
CA ARG A 206 -18.33 1.44 1.75
C ARG A 206 -19.43 2.17 0.97
N SER A 207 -19.10 3.17 0.17
CA SER A 207 -20.06 3.92 -0.65
C SER A 207 -20.11 3.41 -2.10
N ASP A 208 -19.09 2.67 -2.54
CA ASP A 208 -18.97 2.12 -3.89
C ASP A 208 -19.91 0.91 -4.14
N PRO A 209 -20.86 1.00 -5.08
CA PRO A 209 -21.75 -0.11 -5.43
C PRO A 209 -21.03 -1.30 -6.09
N ALA A 210 -19.83 -1.12 -6.64
CA ALA A 210 -19.05 -2.22 -7.22
C ALA A 210 -18.37 -3.11 -6.17
N LEU A 211 -18.36 -2.70 -4.90
CA LEU A 211 -17.72 -3.41 -3.80
C LEU A 211 -18.77 -4.01 -2.86
N CYS A 212 -18.49 -5.20 -2.30
CA CYS A 212 -19.44 -5.87 -1.42
C CYS A 212 -19.70 -5.11 -0.10
N PHE A 213 -18.77 -4.24 0.31
CA PHE A 213 -18.82 -3.51 1.58
C PHE A 213 -20.02 -2.57 1.71
N LYS A 214 -20.53 -2.02 0.59
CA LYS A 214 -21.72 -1.17 0.61
C LYS A 214 -22.95 -1.89 1.15
N ALA A 215 -23.15 -3.13 0.71
CA ALA A 215 -24.28 -3.95 1.16
C ALA A 215 -24.06 -4.52 2.58
N LEU A 216 -22.81 -4.82 2.95
CA LEU A 216 -22.49 -5.48 4.22
C LEU A 216 -22.42 -4.53 5.42
N VAL A 217 -21.89 -3.32 5.22
CA VAL A 217 -21.60 -2.37 6.31
C VAL A 217 -22.23 -1.02 6.07
N GLY A 218 -22.24 -0.56 4.81
CA GLY A 218 -22.73 0.76 4.38
C GLY A 218 -22.08 1.95 5.10
N GLU A 219 -22.46 3.17 4.71
CA GLU A 219 -21.88 4.39 5.25
C GLU A 219 -22.54 4.81 6.58
N GLU A 220 -23.88 4.74 6.66
CA GLU A 220 -24.72 5.25 7.75
C GLU A 220 -24.56 4.50 9.09
N SER A 221 -24.18 3.21 9.03
CA SER A 221 -23.99 2.35 10.22
C SER A 221 -22.88 2.89 11.13
N GLN A 222 -21.82 3.48 10.54
CA GLN A 222 -20.68 4.00 11.31
C GLN A 222 -20.91 5.43 11.80
N THR A 223 -21.60 6.27 11.03
CA THR A 223 -21.92 7.66 11.41
C THR A 223 -22.85 7.68 12.63
N SER A 224 -23.80 6.75 12.68
CA SER A 224 -24.68 6.53 13.83
C SER A 224 -23.93 6.06 15.07
N LEU A 225 -22.87 5.28 14.89
CA LEU A 225 -21.99 4.80 15.97
C LEU A 225 -21.05 5.91 16.49
N ARG A 226 -20.45 6.73 15.61
CA ARG A 226 -19.69 7.94 15.99
C ARG A 226 -20.58 8.94 16.76
N ARG A 227 -21.82 9.18 16.31
CA ARG A 227 -22.79 10.01 17.05
C ARG A 227 -23.21 9.44 18.40
N LYS A 228 -23.11 8.12 18.61
CA LYS A 228 -23.31 7.50 19.94
C LYS A 228 -22.07 7.66 20.83
N LYS A 229 -20.86 7.47 20.28
CA LYS A 229 -19.59 7.66 21.01
C LYS A 229 -19.41 9.11 21.48
N ASN A 230 -19.74 10.08 20.63
CA ASN A 230 -19.65 11.51 20.96
C ASN A 230 -20.73 12.00 21.96
N ARG A 231 -21.79 11.21 22.20
CA ARG A 231 -22.83 11.54 23.20
C ARG A 231 -22.49 11.08 24.62
N CYS A 232 -21.45 10.25 24.80
CA CYS A 232 -21.00 9.78 26.11
C CYS A 232 -19.84 10.60 26.72
N LEU A 233 -19.42 11.69 26.06
CA LEU A 233 -18.38 12.61 26.57
C LEU A 233 -19.07 13.89 27.08
N PRO A 234 -18.77 14.37 28.31
CA PRO A 234 -19.38 15.58 28.82
C PRO A 234 -18.91 16.79 28.01
N LEU A 235 -19.88 17.57 27.56
CA LEU A 235 -19.71 18.79 26.79
C LEU A 235 -19.15 19.91 27.70
N SER A 236 -17.86 20.23 27.59
CA SER A 236 -17.32 21.52 28.08
C SER A 236 -17.20 22.51 26.91
N LYS A 237 -17.85 23.66 27.09
CA LYS A 237 -17.90 24.80 26.16
C LYS A 237 -16.62 25.66 26.29
N GLY A 238 -16.10 26.16 25.16
CA GLY A 238 -15.54 27.52 25.10
C GLY A 238 -14.26 27.75 24.28
N ARG A 239 -14.43 28.11 23.00
CA ARG A 239 -13.78 29.21 22.24
C ARG A 239 -12.23 29.37 22.28
N LYS A 240 -11.58 29.21 21.12
CA LYS A 240 -11.08 30.29 20.22
C LYS A 240 -10.67 29.67 18.87
N GLU A 241 -10.95 30.43 17.81
CA GLU A 241 -10.57 30.17 16.42
C GLU A 241 -9.10 30.56 16.21
N ASP A 242 -8.50 29.91 15.21
CA ASP A 242 -7.20 30.16 14.57
C ASP A 242 -5.98 29.45 15.21
N GLU A 243 -5.27 28.67 14.39
CA GLU A 243 -3.98 27.94 14.64
C GLU A 243 -4.01 26.45 15.06
N GLU A 244 -4.88 25.59 14.49
CA GLU A 244 -4.85 24.13 14.79
C GLU A 244 -4.85 23.18 13.56
N ASP A 245 -4.44 23.61 12.36
CA ASP A 245 -4.36 22.71 11.19
C ASP A 245 -2.95 22.09 10.97
N GLU A 246 -1.97 22.34 11.86
CA GLU A 246 -0.59 21.86 11.70
C GLU A 246 -0.28 20.55 12.47
N GLU A 247 -1.09 20.19 13.47
CA GLU A 247 -0.83 19.03 14.36
C GLU A 247 -1.54 17.73 13.91
N GLU A 248 -2.47 17.78 12.95
CA GLU A 248 -3.16 16.57 12.42
C GLU A 248 -2.31 15.81 11.36
N PHE A 249 -1.08 16.26 11.10
CA PHE A 249 -0.24 15.67 10.05
C PHE A 249 0.46 14.38 10.49
N LEU A 250 0.63 14.11 11.79
CA LEU A 250 1.47 13.03 12.33
C LEU A 250 0.73 12.02 13.21
N ASP A 251 -0.37 11.46 12.74
CA ASP A 251 -0.82 10.14 13.23
C ASP A 251 -0.97 9.12 12.10
N LEU A 252 0.18 8.75 11.54
CA LEU A 252 0.33 7.49 10.82
C LEU A 252 0.78 6.37 11.77
N SER A 253 0.50 6.46 13.08
CA SER A 253 0.85 5.44 14.08
C SER A 253 -0.19 4.33 14.15
N GLY A 254 -0.24 3.53 13.09
CA GLY A 254 -0.44 2.10 13.30
C GLY A 254 0.89 1.52 13.76
N GLU A 255 1.07 1.33 15.06
CA GLU A 255 2.17 0.54 15.60
C GLU A 255 2.07 -0.89 15.06
N ASP A 256 2.85 -1.20 14.02
CA ASP A 256 3.11 -2.57 13.59
C ASP A 256 4.62 -2.81 13.73
N SER A 257 5.04 -3.15 14.94
CA SER A 257 6.31 -3.82 15.17
C SER A 257 6.08 -5.31 14.93
N ASP A 258 6.56 -5.85 13.82
CA ASP A 258 6.85 -7.28 13.70
C ASP A 258 8.03 -7.50 12.75
N GLY A 259 9.20 -7.70 13.38
CA GLY A 259 10.36 -8.28 12.74
C GLY A 259 10.16 -9.78 12.57
N GLU A 260 10.40 -10.26 11.36
CA GLU A 260 10.37 -11.69 11.01
C GLU A 260 11.64 -12.37 11.55
N SER A 261 11.51 -13.36 12.44
CA SER A 261 12.53 -14.38 12.73
C SER A 261 11.91 -15.64 13.37
N GLY A 262 12.21 -16.80 12.79
CA GLY A 262 11.73 -18.13 13.17
C GLY A 262 12.40 -18.76 14.41
N PRO A 263 12.24 -20.09 14.64
CA PRO A 263 11.62 -20.60 15.86
C PRO A 263 12.60 -21.19 16.90
N SER A 264 12.23 -21.16 18.19
CA SER A 264 12.66 -22.12 19.22
C SER A 264 11.72 -22.10 20.44
N THR A 265 11.34 -23.28 20.89
CA THR A 265 10.38 -23.64 21.95
C THR A 265 11.03 -23.60 23.38
N PRO A 266 10.31 -23.90 24.49
CA PRO A 266 9.94 -22.91 25.50
C PRO A 266 10.58 -23.14 26.89
N VAL A 267 10.64 -22.10 27.73
CA VAL A 267 10.74 -22.29 29.18
C VAL A 267 9.74 -21.36 29.86
N GLY A 268 8.81 -21.97 30.60
CA GLY A 268 7.68 -21.28 31.20
C GLY A 268 8.03 -20.48 32.44
N LEU A 269 7.09 -19.63 32.85
CA LEU A 269 6.68 -19.47 34.24
C LEU A 269 5.28 -18.86 34.30
N SER A 270 4.50 -19.46 35.18
CA SER A 270 3.05 -19.36 35.35
C SER A 270 2.67 -18.16 36.21
N VAL A 271 1.69 -17.36 35.76
CA VAL A 271 0.81 -16.62 36.68
C VAL A 271 -0.65 -16.87 36.27
N ARG A 272 -1.43 -17.37 37.22
CA ARG A 272 -2.81 -17.85 37.08
C ARG A 272 -3.82 -16.79 37.56
N LEU A 273 -4.98 -16.76 36.88
CA LEU A 273 -6.39 -16.73 37.35
C LEU A 273 -7.28 -15.78 36.50
N PRO A 274 -8.62 -15.97 36.41
CA PRO A 274 -9.42 -17.18 36.59
C PRO A 274 -10.36 -17.50 35.40
N ASN A 275 -10.41 -18.80 35.13
CA ASN A 275 -11.45 -19.65 34.54
C ASN A 275 -12.85 -19.04 34.25
N ARG A 276 -13.22 -18.90 32.97
CA ARG A 276 -14.63 -18.85 32.52
C ARG A 276 -14.88 -19.96 31.51
N LYS A 277 -15.60 -20.99 31.96
CA LYS A 277 -15.97 -22.21 31.23
C LYS A 277 -16.44 -21.93 29.80
N THR A 278 -15.67 -22.39 28.81
CA THR A 278 -16.10 -22.54 27.42
C THR A 278 -16.81 -23.88 27.27
N LYS A 279 -18.09 -23.84 26.88
CA LYS A 279 -18.81 -25.01 26.38
C LYS A 279 -18.42 -25.20 24.92
N ASN A 280 -18.03 -26.44 24.60
CA ASN A 280 -17.87 -26.94 23.24
C ASN A 280 -19.16 -26.74 22.44
N ILE A 281 -19.08 -26.08 21.29
CA ILE A 281 -20.09 -26.18 20.23
C ILE A 281 -19.37 -26.54 18.94
N ALA A 282 -19.82 -27.66 18.38
CA ALA A 282 -19.32 -28.31 17.19
C ALA A 282 -19.39 -27.42 15.94
N THR A 283 -18.50 -27.75 15.01
CA THR A 283 -18.48 -27.35 13.61
C THR A 283 -19.87 -27.39 12.97
N ASN A 284 -20.36 -26.24 12.52
CA ASN A 284 -21.44 -26.17 11.55
C ASN A 284 -21.04 -25.21 10.43
N THR A 285 -20.87 -25.79 9.24
CA THR A 285 -20.59 -25.11 7.98
C THR A 285 -21.85 -24.37 7.56
N GLN A 286 -22.08 -23.18 8.12
CA GLN A 286 -23.12 -22.27 7.67
C GLN A 286 -22.46 -20.93 7.34
N SER A 287 -22.65 -20.48 6.10
CA SER A 287 -22.41 -19.09 5.70
C SER A 287 -23.09 -18.16 6.72
N PRO A 288 -22.38 -17.18 7.30
CA PRO A 288 -22.93 -16.38 8.38
C PRO A 288 -24.14 -15.58 7.88
N THR A 289 -25.32 -15.88 8.44
CA THR A 289 -26.53 -15.08 8.24
C THR A 289 -26.32 -13.68 8.83
N PRO A 290 -26.72 -12.60 8.12
CA PRO A 290 -26.55 -11.23 8.62
C PRO A 290 -27.35 -11.00 9.91
N PRO A 291 -26.85 -10.17 10.84
CA PRO A 291 -27.58 -9.81 12.05
C PRO A 291 -28.90 -9.11 11.69
N ARG A 292 -29.91 -9.21 12.57
CA ARG A 292 -31.28 -8.67 12.41
C ARG A 292 -31.38 -7.17 12.05
N THR A 293 -30.28 -6.42 12.15
CA THR A 293 -30.13 -5.00 11.76
C THR A 293 -29.51 -4.79 10.38
N GLY A 294 -29.23 -5.86 9.63
CA GLY A 294 -28.81 -5.82 8.22
C GLY A 294 -27.38 -5.36 7.94
N MET A 295 -26.63 -4.86 8.93
CA MET A 295 -25.29 -4.28 8.72
C MET A 295 -24.29 -4.73 9.79
N TYR A 296 -23.08 -5.11 9.36
CA TYR A 296 -21.96 -5.48 10.23
C TYR A 296 -21.15 -4.26 10.70
N LEU A 297 -20.40 -4.43 11.80
CA LEU A 297 -19.41 -3.46 12.24
C LEU A 297 -18.14 -3.60 11.39
N TRP A 298 -17.61 -2.47 10.90
CA TRP A 298 -16.34 -2.44 10.17
C TRP A 298 -15.19 -2.91 11.09
N PRO A 299 -14.23 -3.74 10.61
CA PRO A 299 -13.06 -4.13 11.42
C PRO A 299 -12.17 -2.93 11.72
N THR A 300 -11.16 -3.08 12.58
CA THR A 300 -10.26 -1.96 12.85
C THR A 300 -9.41 -1.61 11.63
N LEU A 301 -8.89 -0.38 11.58
CA LEU A 301 -7.96 0.07 10.54
C LEU A 301 -6.75 -0.89 10.43
N ALA A 302 -6.19 -1.27 11.58
CA ALA A 302 -5.07 -2.21 11.67
C ALA A 302 -5.42 -3.60 11.12
N ASP A 303 -6.62 -4.12 11.40
CA ASP A 303 -7.05 -5.44 10.92
C ASP A 303 -7.15 -5.47 9.38
N VAL A 304 -7.79 -4.46 8.80
CA VAL A 304 -7.97 -4.38 7.33
C VAL A 304 -6.63 -4.15 6.64
N ASN A 305 -5.76 -3.30 7.20
CA ASN A 305 -4.41 -3.08 6.69
C ASN A 305 -3.55 -4.34 6.76
N THR A 306 -3.60 -5.07 7.87
CA THR A 306 -2.94 -6.36 8.03
C THR A 306 -3.45 -7.34 6.98
N ARG A 307 -4.76 -7.39 6.75
CA ARG A 307 -5.35 -8.25 5.71
C ARG A 307 -4.83 -7.90 4.32
N ALA A 308 -4.75 -6.61 3.97
CA ALA A 308 -4.20 -6.16 2.68
C ALA A 308 -2.74 -6.60 2.49
N ARG A 309 -1.89 -6.44 3.51
CA ARG A 309 -0.49 -6.89 3.46
C ARG A 309 -0.38 -8.41 3.31
N ARG A 310 -1.19 -9.16 4.06
CA ARG A 310 -1.23 -10.64 4.00
C ARG A 310 -1.66 -11.16 2.63
N LEU A 311 -2.64 -10.51 1.99
CA LEU A 311 -3.05 -10.86 0.62
C LEU A 311 -1.92 -10.68 -0.38
N VAL A 312 -1.19 -9.55 -0.30
CA VAL A 312 -0.02 -9.31 -1.16
C VAL A 312 1.08 -10.32 -0.88
N ASN A 313 1.39 -10.61 0.38
CA ASN A 313 2.41 -11.59 0.74
C ASN A 313 2.05 -13.02 0.29
N ALA A 314 0.78 -13.41 0.44
CA ALA A 314 0.27 -14.69 -0.05
C ALA A 314 0.40 -14.77 -1.57
N TRP A 315 0.12 -13.67 -2.29
CA TRP A 315 0.30 -13.58 -3.73
C TRP A 315 1.77 -13.73 -4.14
N ILE A 316 2.69 -13.00 -3.49
CA ILE A 316 4.14 -13.10 -3.77
C ILE A 316 4.64 -14.54 -3.52
N LYS A 317 4.26 -15.15 -2.39
CA LYS A 317 4.62 -16.54 -2.07
C LYS A 317 4.09 -17.52 -3.13
N ASN A 318 2.86 -17.31 -3.61
CA ASN A 318 2.26 -18.14 -4.64
C ASN A 318 2.97 -18.01 -5.99
N GLN A 319 3.35 -16.80 -6.42
CA GLN A 319 4.12 -16.60 -7.65
C GLN A 319 5.46 -17.31 -7.60
N LYS A 320 6.22 -17.13 -6.51
CA LYS A 320 7.51 -17.80 -6.33
C LYS A 320 7.38 -19.32 -6.37
N ARG A 321 6.29 -19.87 -5.80
CA ARG A 321 6.00 -21.30 -5.85
C ARG A 321 5.71 -21.77 -7.28
N GLU A 322 4.98 -20.97 -8.05
CA GLU A 322 4.64 -21.31 -9.43
C GLU A 322 5.86 -21.22 -10.37
N GLU A 323 6.70 -20.21 -10.21
CA GLU A 323 8.00 -20.10 -10.89
C GLU A 323 8.88 -21.33 -10.62
N GLN A 324 8.99 -21.76 -9.36
CA GLN A 324 9.76 -22.95 -8.99
C GLN A 324 9.23 -24.23 -9.64
N LYS A 325 7.90 -24.39 -9.71
CA LYS A 325 7.29 -25.53 -10.41
C LYS A 325 7.58 -25.50 -11.91
N GLN A 326 7.49 -24.33 -12.54
CA GLN A 326 7.79 -24.19 -13.98
C GLN A 326 9.25 -24.53 -14.27
N VAL A 327 10.19 -24.04 -13.46
CA VAL A 327 11.62 -24.38 -13.60
C VAL A 327 11.84 -25.88 -13.42
N HIS A 328 11.19 -26.51 -12.44
CA HIS A 328 11.27 -27.96 -12.26
C HIS A 328 10.70 -28.71 -13.47
N LEU A 329 9.55 -28.29 -13.99
CA LEU A 329 8.92 -28.91 -15.17
C LEU A 329 9.80 -28.79 -16.43
N LEU A 330 10.44 -27.64 -16.63
CA LEU A 330 11.37 -27.43 -17.74
C LEU A 330 12.61 -28.33 -17.63
N LYS A 331 13.16 -28.49 -16.43
CA LYS A 331 14.29 -29.42 -16.19
C LYS A 331 13.89 -30.86 -16.50
N VAL A 332 12.76 -31.33 -15.97
CA VAL A 332 12.24 -32.68 -16.24
C VAL A 332 11.98 -32.89 -17.74
N SER A 333 11.40 -31.89 -18.43
CA SER A 333 11.14 -31.97 -19.87
C SER A 333 12.44 -32.03 -20.70
N SER A 334 13.49 -31.32 -20.27
CA SER A 334 14.81 -31.38 -20.92
C SER A 334 15.51 -32.72 -20.71
N GLU A 335 15.36 -33.35 -19.54
CA GLU A 335 15.93 -34.67 -19.24
C GLU A 335 15.22 -35.80 -20.01
N ILE A 336 13.91 -35.70 -20.22
CA ILE A 336 13.13 -36.66 -21.03
C ILE A 336 13.54 -36.59 -22.50
N ASN A 337 13.79 -35.39 -23.05
CA ASN A 337 14.23 -35.21 -24.43
C ASN A 337 15.68 -35.64 -24.70
N LEU A 338 16.48 -35.91 -23.66
CA LEU A 338 17.86 -36.40 -23.77
C LEU A 338 17.97 -37.93 -23.67
N GLN A 339 16.87 -38.65 -23.45
CA GLN A 339 16.87 -40.12 -23.48
C GLN A 339 16.96 -40.59 -24.94
N PRO A 340 18.06 -41.22 -25.39
CA PRO A 340 18.19 -41.67 -26.77
C PRO A 340 17.14 -42.76 -27.03
N THR A 341 16.36 -42.61 -28.10
CA THR A 341 15.47 -43.66 -28.62
C THR A 341 16.30 -44.92 -28.82
N ARG A 342 16.17 -45.87 -27.89
CA ARG A 342 16.81 -47.18 -28.00
C ARG A 342 16.10 -47.91 -29.14
N ASN A 343 16.63 -47.76 -30.36
CA ASN A 343 16.19 -48.53 -31.51
C ASN A 343 16.41 -50.00 -31.20
N HIS A 344 15.31 -50.73 -31.01
CA HIS A 344 15.32 -52.19 -31.03
C HIS A 344 15.54 -52.64 -32.47
N HIS A 345 16.73 -53.18 -32.74
CA HIS A 345 16.98 -54.09 -33.85
C HIS A 345 17.08 -55.52 -33.33
#